data_AF-A0A355F186-F1
#
_entry.id   AF-A0A355F186-F1
#
_cell.length_a   1.000
_cell.length_b   1.000
_cell.length_c   1.000
_cell.angle_alpha   90.00
_cell.angle_beta   90.00
_cell.angle_gamma   90.00
#
_symmetry.space_group_name_H-M   'P 1'
#
loop_
_entity.id
_entity.type
_entity.pdbx_description
1 polymer ?
#
loop_
_entity_poly.entity_id
_entity_poly.type
_entity_poly.pdbx_seq_one_letter_code
_entity_poly.pdbx_strand_id
1 'polypeptide(L)'
;AIAGRDTLILVRVCWLRARCAAGLGQTQEARAGYNQARKDFRTHTLPYDYALTCLELAVLELRAGRFSEVQALAVEMGWIFGASGIHPEACLAVALFVEATKQATATADFASRVVRYLYRAQHDPALKFAEVEPGGLLPASLAPVRLT
;
A
#
# COMPACT_ATOMS: atom_id res chain seq x y z
N ALA A 1 -3.46 -22.85 -18.40
CA ALA A 1 -3.89 -23.08 -17.00
C ALA A 1 -5.14 -22.25 -16.72
N ILE A 2 -6.30 -22.91 -16.62
CA ILE A 2 -7.59 -22.27 -16.27
C ILE A 2 -7.71 -22.22 -14.74
N ALA A 3 -7.38 -23.33 -14.05
CA ALA A 3 -7.36 -23.41 -12.58
C ALA A 3 -6.51 -22.33 -11.87
N GLY A 4 -5.36 -21.95 -12.44
CA GLY A 4 -4.51 -20.90 -11.84
C GLY A 4 -5.09 -19.48 -11.95
N ARG A 5 -5.91 -19.21 -12.97
CA ARG A 5 -6.62 -17.91 -13.12
C ARG A 5 -7.78 -17.80 -12.15
N ASP A 6 -8.52 -18.90 -11.95
CA ASP A 6 -9.64 -18.94 -11.03
C ASP A 6 -9.17 -18.72 -9.59
N THR A 7 -8.05 -19.34 -9.18
CA THR A 7 -7.45 -19.11 -7.86
C THR A 7 -7.07 -17.64 -7.65
N LEU A 8 -6.44 -16.99 -8.62
CA LEU A 8 -6.05 -15.58 -8.50
C LEU A 8 -7.28 -14.65 -8.39
N ILE A 9 -8.33 -14.92 -9.15
CA ILE A 9 -9.59 -14.17 -9.06
C ILE A 9 -10.14 -14.27 -7.63
N LEU A 10 -10.12 -15.45 -7.02
CA LEU A 10 -10.59 -15.65 -5.65
C LEU A 10 -9.77 -14.86 -4.63
N VAL A 11 -8.43 -14.78 -4.78
CA VAL A 11 -7.60 -13.95 -3.89
C VAL A 11 -7.97 -12.47 -4.01
N ARG A 12 -8.15 -11.96 -5.23
CA ARG A 12 -8.56 -10.56 -5.44
C ARG A 12 -9.97 -10.27 -4.96
N VAL A 13 -10.89 -11.22 -5.07
CA VAL A 13 -12.24 -11.12 -4.48
C VAL A 13 -12.17 -11.08 -2.96
N CYS A 14 -11.33 -11.92 -2.33
CA CYS A 14 -11.09 -11.88 -0.89
C CYS A 14 -10.56 -10.50 -0.46
N TRP A 15 -9.55 -10.00 -1.17
CA TRP A 15 -9.00 -8.67 -0.92
C TRP A 15 -10.05 -7.56 -1.08
N LEU A 16 -10.86 -7.59 -2.15
CA LEU A 16 -11.91 -6.61 -2.38
C LEU A 16 -12.96 -6.63 -1.24
N ARG A 17 -13.36 -7.82 -0.77
CA ARG A 17 -14.28 -7.94 0.39
C ARG A 17 -13.68 -7.32 1.65
N ALA A 18 -12.39 -7.53 1.90
CA ALA A 18 -11.70 -6.89 3.02
C ALA A 18 -11.74 -5.36 2.94
N ARG A 19 -11.55 -4.79 1.74
CA ARG A 19 -11.65 -3.35 1.49
C ARG A 19 -13.07 -2.82 1.72
N CYS A 20 -14.10 -3.56 1.29
CA CYS A 20 -15.49 -3.22 1.57
C CYS A 20 -15.78 -3.22 3.07
N ALA A 21 -15.35 -4.27 3.79
CA ALA A 21 -15.48 -4.35 5.25
C ALA A 21 -14.77 -3.18 5.95
N ALA A 22 -13.56 -2.80 5.48
CA ALA A 22 -12.83 -1.64 6.01
C ALA A 22 -13.62 -0.34 5.80
N GLY A 23 -14.20 -0.14 4.62
CA GLY A 23 -15.05 1.01 4.30
C GLY A 23 -16.35 1.08 5.12
N LEU A 24 -16.87 -0.08 5.53
CA LEU A 24 -18.06 -0.20 6.41
C LEU A 24 -17.73 -0.10 7.90
N GLY A 25 -16.46 0.05 8.28
CA GLY A 25 -16.02 0.07 9.69
C GLY A 25 -16.02 -1.31 10.37
N GLN A 26 -16.14 -2.40 9.61
CA GLN A 26 -16.09 -3.78 10.10
C GLN A 26 -14.62 -4.21 10.31
N THR A 27 -13.93 -3.55 11.24
CA THR A 27 -12.46 -3.61 11.38
C THR A 27 -11.91 -5.03 11.53
N GLN A 28 -12.58 -5.92 12.27
CA GLN A 28 -12.08 -7.28 12.47
C GLN A 28 -12.21 -8.15 11.21
N GLU A 29 -13.32 -8.00 10.47
CA GLU A 29 -13.52 -8.69 9.20
C GLU A 29 -12.52 -8.21 8.15
N ALA A 30 -12.32 -6.89 8.06
CA ALA A 30 -11.32 -6.29 7.19
C ALA A 30 -9.91 -6.81 7.50
N ARG A 31 -9.51 -6.81 8.77
CA ARG A 31 -8.22 -7.33 9.23
C ARG A 31 -8.04 -8.81 8.87
N ALA A 32 -9.06 -9.64 9.07
CA ALA A 32 -9.00 -11.06 8.71
C ALA A 32 -8.82 -11.24 7.20
N GLY A 33 -9.61 -10.51 6.39
CA GLY A 33 -9.54 -10.56 4.94
C GLY A 33 -8.19 -10.08 4.39
N TYR A 34 -7.64 -8.98 4.89
CA TYR A 34 -6.31 -8.50 4.49
C TYR A 34 -5.19 -9.49 4.87
N ASN A 35 -5.26 -10.09 6.06
CA ASN A 35 -4.30 -11.11 6.46
C ASN A 35 -4.32 -12.34 5.55
N GLN A 36 -5.50 -12.78 5.14
CA GLN A 36 -5.65 -13.89 4.20
C GLN A 36 -5.11 -13.52 2.82
N ALA A 37 -5.60 -12.42 2.25
CA ALA A 37 -5.18 -11.96 0.92
C ALA A 37 -3.66 -11.75 0.83
N ARG A 38 -3.03 -11.17 1.86
CA ARG A 38 -1.58 -10.98 1.95
C ARG A 38 -0.82 -12.30 1.85
N LYS A 39 -1.23 -13.31 2.62
CA LYS A 39 -0.59 -14.65 2.59
C LYS A 39 -0.72 -15.29 1.22
N ASP A 40 -1.88 -15.16 0.60
CA ASP A 40 -2.15 -15.75 -0.71
C ASP A 40 -1.38 -15.03 -1.84
N PHE A 41 -1.33 -13.69 -1.84
CA PHE A 41 -0.52 -12.94 -2.80
C PHE A 41 0.98 -13.26 -2.69
N ARG A 42 1.49 -13.51 -1.48
CA ARG A 42 2.87 -13.96 -1.28
C ARG A 42 3.09 -15.35 -1.88
N THR A 43 2.17 -16.28 -1.63
CA THR A 43 2.23 -17.64 -2.20
C THR A 43 2.21 -17.62 -3.73
N HIS A 44 1.45 -16.70 -4.32
CA HIS A 44 1.36 -16.54 -5.78
C HIS A 44 2.43 -15.61 -6.38
N THR A 45 3.41 -15.14 -5.58
CA THR A 45 4.49 -14.24 -6.04
C THR A 45 3.98 -12.98 -6.74
N LEU A 46 2.95 -12.33 -6.16
CA LEU A 46 2.34 -11.11 -6.67
C LEU A 46 2.77 -9.91 -5.82
N PRO A 47 3.95 -9.32 -6.06
CA PRO A 47 4.56 -8.37 -5.15
C PRO A 47 3.78 -7.05 -5.07
N TYR A 48 3.13 -6.64 -6.16
CA TYR A 48 2.34 -5.40 -6.20
C TYR A 48 1.06 -5.49 -5.34
N ASP A 49 0.27 -6.54 -5.57
CA ASP A 49 -0.97 -6.80 -4.82
C ASP A 49 -0.65 -7.07 -3.33
N TYR A 50 0.47 -7.77 -3.05
CA TYR A 50 0.97 -7.95 -1.69
C TYR A 50 1.30 -6.62 -1.00
N ALA A 51 2.07 -5.74 -1.64
CA ALA A 51 2.47 -4.46 -1.06
C ALA A 51 1.26 -3.58 -0.73
N LEU A 52 0.29 -3.48 -1.65
CA LEU A 52 -0.96 -2.76 -1.43
C LEU A 52 -1.75 -3.33 -0.25
N THR A 53 -1.89 -4.66 -0.19
CA THR A 53 -2.61 -5.33 0.91
C THR A 53 -1.94 -5.08 2.26
N CYS A 54 -0.61 -5.12 2.32
CA CYS A 54 0.14 -4.82 3.54
C CYS A 54 -0.06 -3.38 4.01
N LEU A 55 -0.03 -2.40 3.09
CA LEU A 55 -0.19 -0.99 3.42
C LEU A 55 -1.63 -0.67 3.83
N GLU A 56 -2.64 -1.24 3.18
CA GLU A 56 -4.04 -1.09 3.60
C GLU A 56 -4.28 -1.69 5.00
N LEU A 57 -3.67 -2.83 5.31
CA LEU A 57 -3.69 -3.39 6.66
C LEU A 57 -2.97 -2.47 7.65
N ALA A 58 -1.80 -1.92 7.29
CA ALA A 58 -1.07 -0.98 8.13
C ALA A 58 -1.90 0.27 8.46
N VAL A 59 -2.72 0.78 7.53
CA VAL A 59 -3.66 1.88 7.81
C VAL A 59 -4.62 1.50 8.95
N LEU A 60 -5.18 0.28 8.93
CA LEU A 60 -6.07 -0.18 10.00
C LEU A 60 -5.34 -0.34 11.34
N GLU A 61 -4.15 -0.94 11.34
CA GLU A 61 -3.38 -1.14 12.57
C GLU A 61 -2.90 0.18 13.19
N LEU A 62 -2.44 1.13 12.37
CA LEU A 62 -2.04 2.46 12.83
C LEU A 62 -3.20 3.24 13.46
N ARG A 63 -4.40 3.18 12.86
CA ARG A 63 -5.61 3.78 13.45
C ARG A 63 -6.01 3.12 14.77
N ALA A 64 -5.71 1.84 14.94
CA ALA A 64 -5.98 1.09 16.15
C ALA A 64 -4.85 1.19 17.21
N GLY A 65 -3.77 1.95 16.96
CA GLY A 65 -2.61 2.05 17.84
C GLY A 65 -1.76 0.77 17.93
N ARG A 66 -1.95 -0.17 17.01
CA ARG A 66 -1.31 -1.49 16.99
C ARG A 66 0.03 -1.46 16.24
N PHE A 67 0.98 -0.71 16.79
CA PHE A 67 2.24 -0.42 16.11
C PHE A 67 3.14 -1.65 15.93
N SER A 68 3.12 -2.59 16.87
CA SER A 68 3.86 -3.86 16.78
C SER A 68 3.50 -4.66 15.52
N GLU A 69 2.23 -4.65 15.15
CA GLU A 69 1.71 -5.33 13.97
C GLU A 69 2.17 -4.63 12.69
N VAL A 70 2.32 -3.31 12.71
CA VAL A 70 2.86 -2.51 11.61
C VAL A 70 4.36 -2.79 11.42
N GLN A 71 5.13 -2.92 12.51
CA GLN A 71 6.54 -3.31 12.44
C GLN A 71 6.72 -4.70 11.84
N ALA A 72 5.89 -5.67 12.23
CA ALA A 72 5.91 -7.00 11.64
C ALA A 72 5.61 -6.94 10.12
N LEU A 73 4.63 -6.15 9.71
CA LEU A 73 4.33 -5.91 8.28
C LEU A 73 5.54 -5.33 7.54
N ALA A 74 6.20 -4.31 8.10
CA ALA A 74 7.35 -3.67 7.46
C ALA A 74 8.53 -4.63 7.26
N VAL A 75 8.79 -5.51 8.23
CA VAL A 75 9.81 -6.58 8.09
C VAL A 75 9.42 -7.55 6.98
N GLU A 76 8.17 -7.99 6.97
CA GLU A 76 7.70 -8.91 5.94
C GLU A 76 7.77 -8.31 4.54
N MET A 77 7.53 -7.01 4.38
CA MET A 77 7.60 -6.33 3.07
C MET A 77 9.00 -6.31 2.46
N GLY A 78 10.06 -6.67 3.19
CA GLY A 78 11.43 -6.67 2.68
C GLY A 78 11.66 -7.50 1.41
N TRP A 79 10.89 -8.58 1.19
CA TRP A 79 11.06 -9.43 0.00
C TRP A 79 10.68 -8.72 -1.32
N ILE A 80 9.84 -7.69 -1.27
CA ILE A 80 9.33 -7.03 -2.47
C ILE A 80 10.43 -6.24 -3.20
N PHE A 81 11.48 -5.80 -2.48
CA PHE A 81 12.55 -4.98 -3.05
C PHE A 81 13.43 -5.74 -4.05
N GLY A 82 13.43 -7.07 -3.99
CA GLY A 82 14.10 -7.94 -4.96
C GLY A 82 13.14 -8.60 -5.97
N ALA A 83 11.84 -8.32 -5.88
CA ALA A 83 10.84 -8.98 -6.71
C ALA A 83 10.68 -8.28 -8.07
N SER A 84 10.64 -9.06 -9.14
CA SER A 84 10.28 -8.56 -10.47
C SER A 84 8.84 -8.07 -10.50
N GLY A 85 8.57 -6.91 -11.12
CA GLY A 85 7.22 -6.39 -11.33
C GLY A 85 6.78 -5.24 -10.41
N ILE A 86 7.68 -4.72 -9.57
CA ILE A 86 7.51 -3.42 -8.92
C ILE A 86 8.47 -2.42 -9.56
N HIS A 87 7.96 -1.26 -9.94
CA HIS A 87 8.77 -0.18 -10.52
C HIS A 87 9.60 0.55 -9.44
N PRO A 88 10.74 1.15 -9.79
CA PRO A 88 11.65 1.77 -8.81
C PRO A 88 10.98 2.79 -7.88
N GLU A 89 10.10 3.63 -8.40
CA GLU A 89 9.40 4.65 -7.62
C GLU A 89 8.37 4.06 -6.65
N ALA A 90 7.73 2.94 -7.02
CA ALA A 90 6.87 2.17 -6.12
C ALA A 90 7.68 1.53 -4.98
N CYS A 91 8.85 0.97 -5.29
CA CYS A 91 9.78 0.48 -4.27
C CYS A 91 10.22 1.61 -3.33
N LEU A 92 10.53 2.81 -3.85
CA LEU A 92 10.93 3.95 -3.04
C LEU A 92 9.82 4.37 -2.05
N ALA A 93 8.57 4.48 -2.52
CA ALA A 93 7.45 4.85 -1.67
C ALA A 93 7.23 3.83 -0.53
N VAL A 94 7.37 2.54 -0.82
CA VAL A 94 7.29 1.49 0.21
C VAL A 94 8.50 1.55 1.15
N ALA A 95 9.70 1.81 0.65
CA ALA A 95 10.90 1.94 1.47
C ALA A 95 10.77 3.09 2.48
N LEU A 96 10.21 4.24 2.06
CA LEU A 96 9.92 5.36 2.96
C LEU A 96 8.93 4.98 4.06
N PHE A 97 7.89 4.20 3.75
CA PHE A 97 6.96 3.66 4.74
C PHE A 97 7.63 2.71 5.74
N VAL A 98 8.47 1.79 5.24
CA VAL A 98 9.24 0.86 6.08
C VAL A 98 10.18 1.64 7.00
N GLU A 99 10.84 2.68 6.50
CA GLU A 99 11.74 3.51 7.29
C GLU A 99 10.99 4.30 8.38
N ALA A 100 9.86 4.93 8.05
CA ALA A 100 9.01 5.59 9.04
C ALA A 100 8.51 4.61 10.13
N THR A 101 8.29 3.34 9.77
CA THR A 101 7.90 2.30 10.74
C THR A 101 9.06 1.94 11.68
N LYS A 102 10.29 1.88 11.18
CA LYS A 102 11.48 1.64 12.02
C LYS A 102 11.74 2.80 12.98
N GLN A 103 11.49 4.03 12.54
CA GLN A 103 11.68 5.24 13.35
C GLN A 103 10.50 5.54 14.29
N ALA A 104 9.47 4.69 14.33
CA ALA A 104 8.25 4.93 15.09
C ALA A 104 7.48 6.22 14.72
N THR A 105 7.65 6.68 13.48
CA THR A 105 7.02 7.91 12.94
C THR A 105 5.94 7.63 11.90
N ALA A 106 5.71 6.37 11.53
CA ALA A 106 4.67 6.00 10.57
C ALA A 106 3.27 6.37 11.09
N THR A 107 2.48 7.04 10.24
CA THR A 107 1.10 7.44 10.54
C THR A 107 0.12 6.82 9.56
N ALA A 108 -1.15 6.68 9.98
CA ALA A 108 -2.20 6.16 9.12
C ALA A 108 -2.43 7.02 7.86
N ASP A 109 -2.20 8.33 7.95
CA ASP A 109 -2.26 9.25 6.80
C ASP A 109 -1.14 8.96 5.80
N PHE A 110 0.10 8.83 6.29
CA PHE A 110 1.23 8.49 5.45
C PHE A 110 1.04 7.14 4.75
N ALA A 111 0.62 6.11 5.48
CA ALA A 111 0.29 4.80 4.89
C ALA A 111 -0.80 4.92 3.80
N SER A 112 -1.87 5.68 4.06
CA SER A 112 -2.97 5.90 3.11
C SER A 112 -2.50 6.63 1.84
N ARG A 113 -1.54 7.56 1.97
CA ARG A 113 -0.93 8.25 0.83
C ARG A 113 -0.11 7.30 -0.04
N VAL A 114 0.68 6.42 0.58
CA VAL A 114 1.46 5.40 -0.15
C VAL A 114 0.49 4.43 -0.89
N VAL A 115 -0.60 3.99 -0.24
CA VAL A 115 -1.64 3.18 -0.91
C VAL A 115 -2.20 3.89 -2.14
N ARG A 116 -2.62 5.16 -2.00
CA ARG A 116 -3.18 5.93 -3.12
C ARG A 116 -2.18 6.11 -4.25
N TYR A 117 -0.93 6.36 -3.90
CA TYR A 117 0.15 6.47 -4.88
C TYR A 117 0.33 5.16 -5.64
N LEU A 118 0.44 4.02 -4.96
CA LEU A 118 0.61 2.71 -5.61
C LEU A 118 -0.56 2.39 -6.54
N TYR A 119 -1.81 2.66 -6.15
CA TYR A 119 -2.93 2.46 -7.08
C TYR A 119 -2.80 3.24 -8.39
N ARG A 120 -2.22 4.45 -8.35
CA ARG A 120 -1.98 5.25 -9.55
C ARG A 120 -0.76 4.76 -10.31
N ALA A 121 0.33 4.49 -9.61
CA ALA A 121 1.59 4.04 -10.20
C ALA A 121 1.48 2.66 -10.87
N GLN A 122 0.49 1.84 -10.48
CA GLN A 122 0.19 0.56 -11.14
C GLN A 122 -0.17 0.74 -12.62
N HIS A 123 -0.81 1.86 -12.95
CA HIS A 123 -1.26 2.19 -14.31
C HIS A 123 -0.41 3.27 -14.98
N ASP A 124 0.48 3.92 -14.22
CA ASP A 124 1.43 4.93 -14.69
C ASP A 124 2.80 4.73 -14.00
N PRO A 125 3.66 3.84 -14.54
CA PRO A 125 4.97 3.56 -13.95
C PRO A 125 5.91 4.77 -13.88
N ALA A 126 5.67 5.81 -14.69
CA ALA A 126 6.48 7.03 -14.68
C ALA A 126 6.06 8.00 -13.56
N LEU A 127 4.96 7.72 -12.86
CA LEU A 127 4.44 8.55 -11.79
C LEU A 127 5.45 8.63 -10.64
N LYS A 128 5.97 9.83 -10.41
CA LYS A 128 6.86 10.10 -9.27
C LYS A 128 6.08 10.10 -7.96
N PHE A 129 6.67 9.52 -6.93
CA PHE A 129 6.20 9.70 -5.57
C PHE A 129 6.57 11.11 -5.09
N ALA A 130 5.68 12.07 -5.30
CA ALA A 130 5.86 13.42 -4.80
C ALA A 130 5.59 13.45 -3.29
N GLU A 131 6.61 13.79 -2.51
CA GLU A 131 6.51 14.06 -1.09
C GLU A 131 5.72 15.35 -0.89
N VAL A 132 4.39 15.25 -0.81
CA VAL A 132 3.54 16.38 -0.40
C VAL A 132 3.68 16.53 1.12
N GLU A 133 4.27 17.63 1.56
CA GLU A 133 4.31 18.07 2.96
C GLU A 133 2.93 17.90 3.65
N PRO A 134 2.85 17.41 4.90
CA PRO A 134 1.60 17.36 5.63
C PRO A 134 1.13 18.81 5.94
N GLY A 135 0.36 19.40 5.03
CA GLY A 135 -0.24 20.74 5.15
C GLY A 135 0.04 21.73 4.01
N GLY A 136 0.81 21.37 2.98
CA GLY A 136 1.26 22.33 1.96
C GLY A 136 0.33 22.49 0.75
N LEU A 137 0.00 23.74 0.43
CA LEU A 137 -0.48 24.16 -0.89
C LEU A 137 0.41 23.58 -2.01
N LEU A 138 -0.20 23.38 -3.18
CA LEU A 138 0.42 23.01 -4.46
C LEU A 138 1.89 23.48 -4.59
N PRO A 139 2.79 22.65 -5.14
CA PRO A 139 4.15 23.11 -5.44
C PRO A 139 4.08 24.35 -6.35
N ALA A 140 4.75 25.42 -5.94
CA ALA A 140 4.80 26.72 -6.63
C ALA A 140 5.32 26.63 -8.08
N SER A 141 5.77 25.46 -8.53
CA SER A 141 6.22 25.17 -9.89
C SER A 141 5.10 25.05 -10.94
N LEU A 142 3.82 25.19 -10.57
CA LEU A 142 2.67 25.10 -11.50
C LEU A 142 1.75 26.34 -11.49
N ALA A 143 2.20 27.48 -10.96
CA ALA A 143 1.48 28.73 -11.22
C ALA A 143 1.60 29.07 -12.73
N PRO A 144 0.49 29.25 -13.47
CA PRO A 144 0.59 29.61 -14.88
C PRO A 144 1.34 30.94 -15.01
N VAL A 145 2.36 30.95 -15.88
CA VAL A 145 3.02 32.17 -16.35
C VAL A 145 1.92 33.14 -16.78
N ARG A 146 1.70 34.21 -16.00
CA ARG A 146 0.89 35.34 -16.48
C ARG A 146 1.76 36.10 -17.48
N LEU A 147 1.46 35.91 -18.76
CA LEU A 147 1.96 36.78 -19.81
C LEU A 147 1.29 38.16 -19.61
N THR A 148 2.09 39.12 -19.17
CA THR A 148 1.82 40.55 -19.40
C THR A 148 2.46 40.96 -20.71
#